data_AF-A0A0C4EU84-F1
#
_entry.id   AF-A0A0C4EU84-F1
#
_cell.length_a   1.000
_cell.length_b   1.000
_cell.length_c   1.000
_cell.angle_alpha   90.00
_cell.angle_beta   90.00
_cell.angle_gamma   90.00
#
_symmetry.space_group_name_H-M   'P 1'
#
loop_
_entity.id
_entity.type
_entity.pdbx_description
1 polymer ?
#
loop_
_entity_poly.entity_id
_entity_poly.type
_entity_poly.pdbx_seq_one_letter_code
_entity_poly.pdbx_strand_id
1 'polypeptide(L)'
;MVEIHSSLLPLLQKQIDELVSSFEMIDFENGTVPELSLFPKVAVFQHTWERTIAAVVSIVLRPDQPDFTQDHDCKDFKQFRCSRLMDDIDDLRFSHFGFLKCCRELVQGSAAHPQPIPERTPELDDEDIESSQEDEDWQAEKKREMVLSADRCTVAIDSIVQRLKRSDLGLLQEKWQGWIGSPSEICSISHMISLFSLYYTEPTPQDPRNPELTPLMRSARALFIVYRVFWKKLSDSSTKKLPFALKTVSSDDMELILWKTKPPLDLHEDFLDLISDVYYQDAIEEFQKSLFRQIAAILRTEFQDALDCLKAYLIPLPSDQPGHSDPSFDVEAYFLDVKNQLHATLDNFVKISNALRPPDPSE
;
A
#
# COMPACT_ATOMS: atom_id res chain seq x y z
N MET A 1 2.19 4.59 24.93
CA MET A 1 1.30 4.41 23.76
C MET A 1 -0.07 5.02 23.98
N VAL A 2 -0.70 4.83 25.16
CA VAL A 2 -2.04 5.39 25.46
C VAL A 2 -2.12 6.91 25.26
N GLU A 3 -1.15 7.67 25.79
CA GLU A 3 -1.13 9.14 25.61
C GLU A 3 -1.07 9.55 24.13
N ILE A 4 -0.32 8.81 23.30
CA ILE A 4 -0.17 9.07 21.87
C ILE A 4 -1.52 8.90 21.16
N HIS A 5 -2.16 7.74 21.29
CA HIS A 5 -3.38 7.44 20.52
C HIS A 5 -4.67 7.99 21.12
N SER A 6 -4.70 8.32 22.42
CA SER A 6 -5.91 8.83 23.09
C SER A 6 -5.90 10.34 23.29
N SER A 7 -4.75 11.01 23.17
CA SER A 7 -4.64 12.44 23.44
C SER A 7 -3.86 13.19 22.37
N LEU A 8 -2.60 12.83 22.12
CA LEU A 8 -1.71 13.65 21.29
C LEU A 8 -2.12 13.65 19.81
N LEU A 9 -2.36 12.47 19.24
CA LEU A 9 -2.77 12.35 17.84
C LEU A 9 -4.16 12.96 17.57
N PRO A 10 -5.21 12.69 18.38
CA PRO A 10 -6.49 13.39 18.22
C PRO A 10 -6.40 14.90 18.40
N LEU A 11 -5.52 15.37 19.28
CA LEU A 11 -5.30 16.81 19.47
C LEU A 11 -4.62 17.45 18.25
N LEU A 12 -3.64 16.77 17.64
CA LEU A 12 -3.02 17.20 16.38
C LEU A 12 -4.06 17.33 15.27
N GLN A 13 -4.90 16.31 15.09
CA GLN A 13 -5.98 16.33 14.09
C GLN A 13 -6.91 17.53 14.28
N LYS A 14 -7.38 17.76 15.51
CA LYS A 14 -8.22 18.91 15.84
C LYS A 14 -7.53 20.25 15.52
N GLN A 15 -6.24 20.37 15.82
CA GLN A 15 -5.48 21.58 15.55
C GLN A 15 -5.27 21.82 14.05
N ILE A 16 -5.11 20.76 13.25
CA ILE A 16 -5.09 20.84 11.79
C ILE A 16 -6.41 21.38 11.27
N ASP A 17 -7.55 20.84 11.73
CA ASP A 17 -8.88 21.30 11.32
C ASP A 17 -9.13 22.77 11.69
N GLU A 18 -8.71 23.18 12.90
CA GLU A 18 -8.80 24.55 13.37
C GLU A 18 -7.94 25.52 12.54
N LEU A 19 -6.75 25.08 12.09
CA LEU A 19 -5.88 25.84 11.22
C LEU A 19 -6.48 25.95 9.81
N VAL A 20 -6.90 24.85 9.19
CA VAL A 20 -7.57 24.83 7.87
C VAL A 20 -8.73 25.82 7.86
N SER A 21 -9.64 25.70 8.84
CA SER A 21 -10.80 26.60 8.97
C SER A 21 -10.41 28.07 9.09
N SER A 22 -9.27 28.36 9.73
CA SER A 22 -8.78 29.75 9.87
C SER A 22 -8.22 30.28 8.56
N PHE A 23 -7.46 29.46 7.83
CA PHE A 23 -6.87 29.82 6.54
C PHE A 23 -7.94 29.96 5.44
N GLU A 24 -8.98 29.14 5.44
CA GLU A 24 -10.08 29.26 4.48
C GLU A 24 -10.83 30.59 4.59
N MET A 25 -11.02 31.09 5.81
CA MET A 25 -11.74 32.34 6.09
C MET A 25 -10.95 33.61 5.75
N ILE A 26 -9.64 33.52 5.54
CA ILE A 26 -8.78 34.67 5.27
C ILE A 26 -8.70 34.91 3.77
N ASP A 27 -8.96 36.16 3.36
CA ASP A 27 -8.62 36.65 2.03
C ASP A 27 -7.17 37.18 2.08
N PHE A 28 -6.24 36.43 1.49
CA PHE A 28 -4.80 36.74 1.48
C PHE A 28 -4.43 37.73 0.37
N GLU A 29 -5.26 37.89 -0.67
CA GLU A 29 -5.03 38.84 -1.76
C GLU A 29 -5.48 40.26 -1.39
N ASN A 30 -6.66 40.39 -0.77
CA ASN A 30 -7.27 41.70 -0.52
C ASN A 30 -7.36 42.07 0.97
N GLY A 31 -7.02 41.14 1.87
CA GLY A 31 -7.11 41.31 3.32
C GLY A 31 -5.76 41.60 3.99
N THR A 32 -5.83 42.18 5.19
CA THR A 32 -4.66 42.15 6.10
C THR A 32 -4.58 40.76 6.70
N VAL A 33 -3.44 40.08 6.55
CA VAL A 33 -3.22 38.79 7.20
C VAL A 33 -3.39 39.00 8.72
N PRO A 34 -4.33 38.32 9.38
CA PRO A 34 -4.54 38.46 10.81
C PRO A 34 -3.45 37.69 11.56
N GLU A 35 -2.23 38.23 11.52
CA GLU A 35 -1.02 37.66 12.12
C GLU A 35 -1.25 37.29 13.59
N LEU A 36 -1.98 38.13 14.32
CA LEU A 36 -2.32 37.94 15.73
C LEU A 36 -3.23 36.74 16.02
N SER A 37 -4.01 36.25 15.06
CA SER A 37 -4.93 35.12 15.27
C SER A 37 -4.34 33.78 14.78
N LEU A 38 -3.45 33.80 13.78
CA LEU A 38 -2.82 32.59 13.23
C LEU A 38 -1.61 32.14 14.05
N PHE A 39 -0.74 33.06 14.47
CA PHE A 39 0.52 32.72 15.16
C PHE A 39 0.30 31.86 16.43
N PRO A 40 -0.64 32.18 17.33
CA PRO A 40 -0.89 31.35 18.51
C PRO A 40 -1.32 29.92 18.14
N LYS A 41 -2.13 29.74 17.09
CA LYS A 41 -2.59 28.43 16.63
C LYS A 41 -1.45 27.60 16.07
N VAL A 42 -0.59 28.21 15.24
CA VAL A 42 0.60 27.56 14.69
C VAL A 42 1.58 27.18 15.80
N ALA A 43 1.79 28.04 16.80
CA ALA A 43 2.67 27.75 17.94
C ALA A 43 2.15 26.58 18.79
N VAL A 44 0.85 26.55 19.09
CA VAL A 44 0.20 25.45 19.83
C VAL A 44 0.29 24.14 19.06
N PHE A 45 0.10 24.19 17.73
CA PHE A 45 0.23 23.05 16.85
C PHE A 45 1.66 22.50 16.83
N GLN A 46 2.66 23.36 16.59
CA GLN A 46 4.08 23.00 16.61
C GLN A 46 4.49 22.34 17.94
N HIS A 47 4.07 22.92 19.06
CA HIS A 47 4.35 22.35 20.37
C HIS A 47 3.71 20.96 20.57
N THR A 48 2.48 20.76 20.08
CA THR A 48 1.81 19.46 20.15
C THR A 48 2.51 18.43 19.26
N TRP A 49 2.99 18.84 18.09
CA TRP A 49 3.79 18.01 17.19
C TRP A 49 5.09 17.56 17.87
N GLU A 50 5.87 18.49 18.41
CA GLU A 50 7.11 18.20 19.13
C GLU A 50 6.89 17.26 20.31
N ARG A 51 5.82 17.47 21.09
CA ARG A 51 5.44 16.55 22.18
C ARG A 51 5.09 15.15 21.67
N THR A 52 4.41 15.05 20.53
CA THR A 52 4.06 13.77 19.91
C THR A 52 5.32 13.01 19.49
N ILE A 53 6.24 13.70 18.81
CA ILE A 53 7.54 13.12 18.41
C ILE A 53 8.35 12.68 19.63
N ALA A 54 8.47 13.54 20.64
CA ALA A 54 9.20 13.20 21.87
C ALA A 54 8.60 11.98 22.57
N ALA A 55 7.26 11.88 22.65
CA ALA A 55 6.57 10.74 23.23
C ALA A 55 6.85 9.45 22.45
N VAL A 56 6.78 9.48 21.12
CA VAL A 56 7.11 8.34 20.24
C VAL A 56 8.57 7.92 20.44
N VAL A 57 9.52 8.85 20.31
CA VAL A 57 10.95 8.58 20.45
C VAL A 57 11.27 7.99 21.83
N SER A 58 10.64 8.48 22.90
CA SER A 58 10.85 7.95 24.25
C SER A 58 10.39 6.50 24.42
N ILE A 59 9.45 6.04 23.59
CA ILE A 59 8.95 4.66 23.59
C ILE A 59 9.81 3.77 22.70
N VAL A 60 10.20 4.27 21.53
CA VAL A 60 10.95 3.49 20.52
C VAL A 60 12.42 3.33 20.91
N LEU A 61 13.03 4.33 21.56
CA LEU A 61 14.43 4.32 21.97
C LEU A 61 14.61 4.00 23.45
N ARG A 62 13.74 3.15 24.01
CA ARG A 62 13.83 2.77 25.42
C ARG A 62 15.12 1.98 25.68
N PRO A 63 15.92 2.35 26.69
CA PRO A 63 17.19 1.68 26.97
C PRO A 63 17.01 0.26 27.54
N ASP A 64 15.84 -0.05 28.08
CA ASP A 64 15.51 -1.34 28.71
C ASP A 64 14.72 -2.29 27.79
N GLN A 65 14.70 -2.02 26.48
CA GLN A 65 13.94 -2.82 25.54
C GLN A 65 14.63 -4.17 25.29
N PRO A 66 13.94 -5.31 25.45
CA PRO A 66 14.50 -6.63 25.14
C PRO A 66 14.87 -6.74 23.66
N ASP A 67 15.79 -7.65 23.36
CA ASP A 67 16.20 -7.96 21.99
C ASP A 67 15.02 -8.40 21.12
N PHE A 68 15.17 -8.23 19.80
CA PHE A 68 14.14 -8.47 18.78
C PHE A 68 13.55 -9.90 18.82
N THR A 69 14.34 -10.88 19.26
CA THR A 69 13.95 -12.29 19.38
C THR A 69 13.34 -12.65 20.74
N GLN A 70 13.37 -11.74 21.73
CA GLN A 70 13.02 -12.01 23.13
C GLN A 70 11.83 -11.19 23.63
N ASP A 71 11.31 -10.26 22.83
CA ASP A 71 10.27 -9.31 23.24
C ASP A 71 8.83 -9.87 23.18
N HIS A 72 8.68 -11.19 23.23
CA HIS A 72 7.41 -11.92 23.14
C HIS A 72 6.28 -11.32 24.00
N ASP A 73 6.60 -10.96 25.25
CA ASP A 73 5.65 -10.48 26.26
C ASP A 73 5.61 -8.94 26.38
N CYS A 74 6.34 -8.22 25.53
CA CYS A 74 6.41 -6.76 25.58
C CYS A 74 5.13 -6.04 25.13
N LYS A 75 4.14 -6.79 24.63
CA LYS A 75 2.84 -6.29 24.15
C LYS A 75 3.03 -5.09 23.21
N ASP A 76 2.58 -3.92 23.63
CA ASP A 76 2.68 -2.67 22.89
C ASP A 76 4.14 -2.27 22.61
N PHE A 77 5.07 -2.61 23.50
CA PHE A 77 6.48 -2.21 23.40
C PHE A 77 7.35 -3.18 22.58
N LYS A 78 6.74 -4.09 21.81
CA LYS A 78 7.50 -4.91 20.86
C LYS A 78 8.24 -4.03 19.87
N GLN A 79 9.49 -4.40 19.56
CA GLN A 79 10.32 -3.68 18.59
C GLN A 79 9.62 -3.57 17.23
N PHE A 80 8.92 -4.63 16.80
CA PHE A 80 8.09 -4.65 15.58
C PHE A 80 7.05 -3.52 15.56
N ARG A 81 6.34 -3.30 16.67
CA ARG A 81 5.33 -2.24 16.82
C ARG A 81 5.99 -0.86 16.87
N CYS A 82 7.08 -0.74 17.63
CA CYS A 82 7.83 0.50 17.78
C CYS A 82 8.45 0.97 16.44
N SER A 83 9.05 0.06 15.67
CA SER A 83 9.59 0.34 14.34
C SER A 83 8.49 0.86 13.40
N ARG A 84 7.34 0.17 13.33
CA ARG A 84 6.22 0.60 12.48
C ARG A 84 5.62 1.92 12.91
N LEU A 85 5.53 2.18 14.22
CA LEU A 85 5.10 3.49 14.73
C LEU A 85 6.07 4.59 14.30
N MET A 86 7.38 4.32 14.25
CA MET A 86 8.37 5.27 13.78
C MET A 86 8.20 5.55 12.28
N ASP A 87 8.04 4.50 11.47
CA ASP A 87 7.75 4.62 10.03
C ASP A 87 6.48 5.47 9.80
N ASP A 88 5.39 5.16 10.52
CA ASP A 88 4.13 5.89 10.36
C ASP A 88 4.25 7.38 10.76
N ILE A 89 5.10 7.69 11.74
CA ILE A 89 5.35 9.07 12.17
C ILE A 89 6.22 9.81 11.16
N ASP A 90 7.18 9.14 10.50
CA ASP A 90 7.94 9.71 9.40
C ASP A 90 7.05 9.98 8.16
N ASP A 91 6.10 9.09 7.86
CA ASP A 91 5.09 9.31 6.81
C ASP A 91 4.16 10.49 7.16
N LEU A 92 3.71 10.58 8.41
CA LEU A 92 2.93 11.72 8.89
C LEU A 92 3.74 13.02 8.80
N ARG A 93 5.06 12.98 9.09
CA ARG A 93 5.95 14.14 8.97
C ARG A 93 6.00 14.66 7.52
N PHE A 94 6.01 13.77 6.53
CA PHE A 94 5.98 14.16 5.12
C PHE A 94 4.68 14.90 4.76
N SER A 95 3.53 14.35 5.17
CA SER A 95 2.22 14.99 4.96
C SER A 95 2.12 16.34 5.67
N HIS A 96 2.59 16.39 6.91
CA HIS A 96 2.66 17.58 7.74
C HIS A 96 3.53 18.69 7.11
N PHE A 97 4.67 18.34 6.52
CA PHE A 97 5.52 19.29 5.81
C PHE A 97 4.80 19.91 4.61
N GLY A 98 4.07 19.10 3.82
CA GLY A 98 3.24 19.58 2.72
C GLY A 98 2.19 20.60 3.19
N PHE A 99 1.46 20.26 4.26
CA PHE A 99 0.46 21.15 4.86
C PHE A 99 1.06 22.50 5.30
N LEU A 100 2.15 22.47 6.10
CA LEU A 100 2.79 23.71 6.57
C LEU A 100 3.42 24.53 5.44
N LYS A 101 3.89 23.87 4.38
CA LYS A 101 4.39 24.55 3.17
C LYS A 101 3.27 25.36 2.51
N CYS A 102 2.09 24.77 2.29
CA CYS A 102 0.94 25.49 1.74
C CYS A 102 0.52 26.66 2.65
N CYS A 103 0.45 26.46 3.97
CA CYS A 103 0.14 27.54 4.92
C CYS A 103 1.15 28.69 4.82
N ARG A 104 2.45 28.38 4.70
CA ARG A 104 3.50 29.40 4.54
C ARG A 104 3.35 30.17 3.24
N GLU A 105 3.11 29.47 2.13
CA GLU A 105 2.93 30.09 0.80
C GLU A 105 1.72 31.03 0.77
N LEU A 106 0.61 30.63 1.41
CA LEU A 106 -0.57 31.49 1.57
C LEU A 106 -0.27 32.78 2.35
N VAL A 107 0.50 32.68 3.44
CA VAL A 107 0.90 33.86 4.24
C VAL A 107 1.89 34.76 3.49
N GLN A 108 2.77 34.18 2.67
CA GLN A 108 3.80 34.94 1.93
C GLN A 108 3.27 35.60 0.65
N GLY A 109 2.15 35.11 0.11
CA GLY A 109 1.52 35.64 -1.11
C GLY A 109 2.25 35.25 -2.41
N SER A 110 1.62 35.54 -3.54
CA SER A 110 2.08 35.14 -4.89
C SER A 110 3.41 35.78 -5.32
N ALA A 111 3.84 36.88 -4.67
CA ALA A 111 5.07 37.60 -5.00
C ALA A 111 6.37 36.81 -4.71
N ALA A 112 6.28 35.68 -4.00
CA ALA A 112 7.42 34.81 -3.71
C ALA A 112 7.77 33.84 -4.86
N HIS A 113 6.91 33.70 -5.88
CA HIS A 113 7.22 32.92 -7.08
C HIS A 113 7.63 33.87 -8.23
N PRO A 114 8.90 33.86 -8.67
CA PRO A 114 9.26 34.52 -9.91
C PRO A 114 8.51 33.84 -11.04
N GLN A 115 7.57 34.57 -11.65
CA GLN A 115 6.94 34.20 -12.90
C GLN A 115 8.05 33.82 -13.90
N PRO A 116 7.90 32.71 -14.67
CA PRO A 116 8.83 32.42 -15.76
C PRO A 116 8.85 33.65 -16.67
N ILE A 117 10.03 34.25 -16.84
CA ILE A 117 10.23 35.31 -17.81
C ILE A 117 9.81 34.71 -19.16
N PRO A 118 8.79 35.24 -19.84
CA PRO A 118 8.48 34.75 -21.18
C PRO A 118 9.68 35.08 -22.06
N GLU A 119 10.38 34.05 -22.51
CA GLU A 119 11.39 34.18 -23.55
C GLU A 119 10.71 34.84 -24.75
N ARG A 120 11.05 36.11 -25.00
CA ARG A 120 10.63 36.81 -26.21
C ARG A 120 11.27 36.12 -27.42
N THR A 121 10.57 35.17 -28.01
CA THR A 121 10.76 34.86 -29.44
C THR A 121 10.11 35.99 -30.26
N PRO A 122 10.83 36.63 -31.20
CA PRO A 122 10.27 37.70 -32.01
C PRO A 122 9.28 37.15 -33.05
N GLU A 123 8.11 37.78 -33.07
CA GLU A 123 7.28 38.09 -34.25
C GLU A 123 6.92 36.94 -35.19
N LEU A 124 5.69 36.42 -35.04
CA LEU A 124 4.79 36.19 -36.16
C LEU A 124 3.37 36.61 -35.74
N ASP A 125 2.86 37.64 -36.42
CA ASP A 125 1.47 38.05 -36.41
C ASP A 125 0.60 36.92 -36.97
N ASP A 126 -0.45 36.52 -36.25
CA ASP A 126 -1.77 36.21 -36.79
C ASP A 126 -2.75 35.87 -35.65
N GLU A 127 -3.68 36.81 -35.46
CA GLU A 127 -5.10 36.71 -35.07
C GLU A 127 -5.58 35.58 -34.12
N ASP A 128 -6.19 36.04 -33.02
CA ASP A 128 -7.26 35.36 -32.26
C ASP A 128 -6.98 33.93 -31.77
N ILE A 129 -6.07 33.83 -30.81
CA ILE A 129 -6.22 32.85 -29.73
C ILE A 129 -6.47 33.65 -28.45
N GLU A 130 -7.74 33.97 -28.18
CA GLU A 130 -8.21 34.12 -26.80
C GLU A 130 -7.97 32.77 -26.11
N SER A 131 -6.73 32.53 -25.67
CA SER A 131 -6.46 31.55 -24.64
C SER A 131 -7.06 32.13 -23.37
N SER A 132 -8.34 31.85 -23.19
CA SER A 132 -9.04 31.84 -21.91
C SER A 132 -8.37 30.78 -21.04
N GLN A 133 -7.12 31.02 -20.69
CA GLN A 133 -6.49 30.44 -19.54
C GLN A 133 -7.13 31.20 -18.40
N GLU A 134 -8.26 30.69 -17.93
CA GLU A 134 -8.86 31.12 -16.67
C GLU A 134 -7.71 31.14 -15.66
N ASP A 135 -7.29 32.34 -15.25
CA ASP A 135 -6.37 32.54 -14.14
C ASP A 135 -7.06 31.90 -12.93
N GLU A 136 -6.81 30.61 -12.71
CA GLU A 136 -7.22 29.93 -11.48
C GLU A 136 -6.60 30.76 -10.36
N ASP A 137 -7.47 31.41 -9.58
CA ASP A 137 -7.08 32.20 -8.42
C ASP A 137 -6.05 31.40 -7.62
N TRP A 138 -4.81 31.88 -7.63
CA TRP A 138 -3.67 31.23 -6.97
C TRP A 138 -3.99 30.89 -5.52
N GLN A 139 -4.74 31.77 -4.85
CA GLN A 139 -5.17 31.56 -3.49
C GLN A 139 -6.15 30.39 -3.38
N ALA A 140 -7.11 30.29 -4.30
CA ALA A 140 -8.06 29.19 -4.34
C ALA A 140 -7.35 27.85 -4.57
N GLU A 141 -6.38 27.79 -5.49
CA GLU A 141 -5.59 26.59 -5.72
C GLU A 141 -4.75 26.22 -4.50
N LYS A 142 -4.08 27.20 -3.87
CA LYS A 142 -3.28 26.91 -2.68
C LYS A 142 -4.10 26.51 -1.47
N LYS A 143 -5.30 27.06 -1.29
CA LYS A 143 -6.24 26.59 -0.26
C LYS A 143 -6.66 25.14 -0.54
N ARG A 144 -6.92 24.78 -1.80
CA ARG A 144 -7.24 23.41 -2.22
C ARG A 144 -6.11 22.44 -1.88
N GLU A 145 -4.86 22.76 -2.24
CA GLU A 145 -3.69 21.94 -1.90
C GLU A 145 -3.48 21.79 -0.38
N MET A 146 -3.71 22.87 0.38
CA MET A 146 -3.63 22.86 1.84
C MET A 146 -4.66 21.88 2.43
N VAL A 147 -5.92 21.95 1.97
CA VAL A 147 -7.00 21.06 2.43
C VAL A 147 -6.66 19.60 2.09
N LEU A 148 -6.18 19.32 0.88
CA LEU A 148 -5.75 17.96 0.50
C LEU A 148 -4.60 17.45 1.39
N SER A 149 -3.64 18.32 1.73
CA SER A 149 -2.53 17.95 2.61
C SER A 149 -2.98 17.73 4.05
N ALA A 150 -3.94 18.52 4.54
CA ALA A 150 -4.56 18.35 5.84
C ALA A 150 -5.34 17.02 5.92
N ASP A 151 -6.12 16.69 4.89
CA ASP A 151 -6.84 15.42 4.80
C ASP A 151 -5.90 14.22 4.84
N ARG A 152 -4.77 14.28 4.12
CA ARG A 152 -3.70 13.25 4.21
C ARG A 152 -3.14 13.11 5.63
N CYS A 153 -2.94 14.22 6.35
CA CYS A 153 -2.51 14.16 7.75
C CYS A 153 -3.55 13.48 8.63
N THR A 154 -4.83 13.82 8.45
CA THR A 154 -5.94 13.21 9.17
C THR A 154 -6.02 11.70 8.93
N VAL A 155 -5.97 11.27 7.67
CA VAL A 155 -5.97 9.84 7.32
C VAL A 155 -4.77 9.10 7.92
N ALA A 156 -3.57 9.71 7.91
CA ALA A 156 -2.38 9.15 8.53
C ALA A 156 -2.51 9.04 10.06
N ILE A 157 -3.03 10.08 10.72
CA ILE A 157 -3.31 10.08 12.16
C ILE A 157 -4.29 8.96 12.53
N ASP A 158 -5.41 8.85 11.82
CA ASP A 158 -6.42 7.82 12.07
C ASP A 158 -5.82 6.41 11.87
N SER A 159 -4.99 6.24 10.85
CA SER A 159 -4.29 4.98 10.58
C SER A 159 -3.36 4.59 11.74
N ILE A 160 -2.55 5.55 12.26
CA ILE A 160 -1.69 5.32 13.43
C ILE A 160 -2.53 4.92 14.65
N VAL A 161 -3.60 5.67 14.94
CA VAL A 161 -4.49 5.40 16.09
C VAL A 161 -5.11 4.01 15.99
N GLN A 162 -5.58 3.61 14.81
CA GLN A 162 -6.13 2.29 14.57
C GLN A 162 -5.06 1.21 14.76
N ARG A 163 -3.87 1.38 14.17
CA ARG A 163 -2.77 0.43 14.25
C ARG A 163 -2.33 0.18 15.69
N LEU A 164 -2.20 1.23 16.49
CA LEU A 164 -1.83 1.14 17.90
C LEU A 164 -2.83 0.33 18.75
N LYS A 165 -4.09 0.22 18.30
CA LYS A 165 -5.14 -0.56 18.96
C LYS A 165 -5.26 -2.00 18.46
N ARG A 166 -4.58 -2.37 17.36
CA ARG A 166 -4.68 -3.71 16.76
C ARG A 166 -3.91 -4.73 17.59
N SER A 167 -4.34 -5.99 17.50
CA SER A 167 -3.55 -7.14 17.96
C SER A 167 -2.41 -7.42 16.98
N ASP A 168 -1.42 -8.24 17.38
CA ASP A 168 -0.33 -8.64 16.49
C ASP A 168 -0.85 -9.32 15.22
N LEU A 169 -1.82 -10.22 15.34
CA LEU A 169 -2.52 -10.78 14.17
C LEU A 169 -3.17 -9.68 13.31
N GLY A 170 -3.81 -8.69 13.94
CA GLY A 170 -4.41 -7.56 13.23
C GLY A 170 -3.39 -6.72 12.44
N LEU A 171 -2.15 -6.61 12.91
CA LEU A 171 -1.06 -5.94 12.19
C LEU A 171 -0.60 -6.74 10.96
N LEU A 172 -0.50 -8.07 11.08
CA LEU A 172 -0.20 -8.94 9.94
C LEU A 172 -1.31 -8.86 8.89
N GLN A 173 -2.56 -8.91 9.34
CA GLN A 173 -3.74 -8.79 8.47
C GLN A 173 -3.79 -7.47 7.71
N GLU A 174 -3.37 -6.37 8.33
CA GLU A 174 -3.24 -5.07 7.65
C GLU A 174 -2.31 -5.16 6.44
N LYS A 175 -1.12 -5.77 6.63
CA LYS A 175 -0.15 -5.93 5.55
C LYS A 175 -0.67 -6.87 4.46
N TRP A 176 -1.32 -7.96 4.85
CA TRP A 176 -1.97 -8.89 3.91
C TRP A 176 -3.08 -8.22 3.09
N GLN A 177 -3.90 -7.35 3.70
CA GLN A 177 -4.88 -6.54 2.98
C GLN A 177 -4.21 -5.52 2.06
N GLY A 178 -3.10 -4.91 2.48
CA GLY A 178 -2.30 -4.03 1.62
C GLY A 178 -1.79 -4.73 0.36
N TRP A 179 -1.36 -5.99 0.45
CA TRP A 179 -0.95 -6.78 -0.72
C TRP A 179 -2.12 -7.13 -1.64
N ILE A 180 -3.32 -7.32 -1.09
CA ILE A 180 -4.54 -7.44 -1.88
C ILE A 180 -4.78 -6.11 -2.62
N GLY A 181 -4.75 -5.01 -1.88
CA GLY A 181 -4.84 -3.63 -2.33
C GLY A 181 -6.05 -3.30 -3.19
N SER A 182 -6.14 -2.02 -3.57
CA SER A 182 -7.07 -1.54 -4.57
C SER A 182 -6.50 -1.73 -5.98
N PRO A 183 -7.33 -1.93 -7.02
CA PRO A 183 -6.89 -1.86 -8.42
C PRO A 183 -6.10 -0.59 -8.79
N SER A 184 -6.25 0.50 -8.03
CA SER A 184 -5.53 1.76 -8.22
C SER A 184 -4.14 1.80 -7.58
N GLU A 185 -3.81 0.85 -6.69
CA GLU A 185 -2.52 0.79 -6.00
C GLU A 185 -1.52 0.00 -6.86
N ILE A 186 -0.54 0.74 -7.38
CA ILE A 186 0.58 0.19 -8.16
C ILE A 186 1.28 -0.88 -7.30
N CYS A 187 1.57 -2.03 -7.90
CA CYS A 187 2.12 -3.22 -7.25
C CYS A 187 1.15 -4.03 -6.36
N SER A 188 -0.15 -3.70 -6.24
CA SER A 188 -1.12 -4.59 -5.59
C SER A 188 -1.54 -5.75 -6.51
N ILE A 189 -1.93 -6.88 -5.94
CA ILE A 189 -2.41 -8.00 -6.78
C ILE A 189 -3.73 -7.69 -7.48
N SER A 190 -4.56 -6.80 -6.90
CA SER A 190 -5.79 -6.33 -7.53
C SER A 190 -5.49 -5.45 -8.75
N HIS A 191 -4.43 -4.65 -8.70
CA HIS A 191 -3.95 -3.90 -9.85
C HIS A 191 -3.49 -4.87 -10.95
N MET A 192 -2.71 -5.89 -10.61
CA MET A 192 -2.22 -6.90 -11.56
C MET A 192 -3.35 -7.62 -12.27
N ILE A 193 -4.35 -8.11 -11.53
CA ILE A 193 -5.54 -8.75 -12.11
C ILE A 193 -6.29 -7.79 -13.05
N SER A 194 -6.31 -6.49 -12.73
CA SER A 194 -6.98 -5.46 -13.55
C SER A 194 -6.18 -5.14 -14.81
N LEU A 195 -4.85 -5.03 -14.74
CA LEU A 195 -3.98 -4.95 -15.92
C LEU A 195 -4.24 -6.14 -16.86
N PHE A 196 -4.35 -7.35 -16.29
CA PHE A 196 -4.75 -8.55 -17.04
C PHE A 196 -6.15 -8.53 -17.64
N SER A 197 -7.01 -7.61 -17.21
CA SER A 197 -8.34 -7.45 -17.77
C SER A 197 -8.38 -6.32 -18.82
N LEU A 198 -7.48 -5.33 -18.72
CA LEU A 198 -7.40 -4.17 -19.61
C LEU A 198 -6.55 -4.43 -20.86
N TYR A 199 -5.37 -5.04 -20.70
CA TYR A 199 -4.50 -5.32 -21.85
C TYR A 199 -5.05 -6.40 -22.76
N TYR A 200 -5.89 -7.29 -22.22
CA TYR A 200 -6.30 -8.54 -22.87
C TYR A 200 -7.79 -8.53 -23.27
N THR A 201 -8.33 -7.33 -23.54
CA THR A 201 -9.64 -7.16 -24.16
C THR A 201 -9.66 -7.85 -25.53
N GLU A 202 -10.83 -8.32 -25.97
CA GLU A 202 -10.97 -9.10 -27.22
C GLU A 202 -10.21 -8.44 -28.39
N PRO A 203 -9.47 -9.23 -29.19
CA PRO A 203 -8.65 -8.71 -30.28
C PRO A 203 -9.51 -7.84 -31.19
N THR A 204 -9.08 -6.58 -31.36
CA THR A 204 -9.77 -5.69 -32.29
C THR A 204 -9.49 -6.17 -33.72
N PRO A 205 -10.42 -5.96 -34.68
CA PRO A 205 -10.20 -6.33 -36.08
C PRO A 205 -8.94 -5.70 -36.73
N GLN A 206 -8.34 -4.71 -36.08
CA GLN A 206 -7.19 -3.94 -36.55
C GLN A 206 -5.84 -4.48 -36.04
N ASP A 207 -5.84 -5.34 -35.00
CA ASP A 207 -4.65 -5.95 -34.41
C ASP A 207 -4.98 -7.39 -33.96
N PRO A 208 -5.02 -8.35 -34.91
CA PRO A 208 -5.35 -9.74 -34.61
C PRO A 208 -4.23 -10.38 -33.79
N ARG A 209 -4.45 -10.52 -32.48
CA ARG A 209 -3.54 -11.21 -31.56
C ARG A 209 -3.57 -12.72 -31.74
N ASN A 210 -2.44 -13.37 -31.50
CA ASN A 210 -2.30 -14.82 -31.56
C ASN A 210 -3.27 -15.50 -30.56
N PRO A 211 -4.32 -16.18 -31.05
CA PRO A 211 -5.31 -16.81 -30.18
C PRO A 211 -4.71 -17.94 -29.34
N GLU A 212 -3.56 -18.50 -29.75
CA GLU A 212 -2.84 -19.55 -29.01
C GLU A 212 -2.24 -19.03 -27.69
N LEU A 213 -1.95 -17.73 -27.57
CA LEU A 213 -1.46 -17.12 -26.33
C LEU A 213 -2.57 -16.88 -25.30
N THR A 214 -3.84 -16.87 -25.72
CA THR A 214 -4.97 -16.58 -24.84
C THR A 214 -5.07 -17.53 -23.62
N PRO A 215 -4.90 -18.86 -23.77
CA PRO A 215 -4.82 -19.77 -22.62
C PRO A 215 -3.68 -19.46 -21.66
N LEU A 216 -2.52 -19.01 -22.16
CA LEU A 216 -1.37 -18.65 -21.34
C LEU A 216 -1.70 -17.44 -20.44
N MET A 217 -2.30 -16.41 -21.02
CA MET A 217 -2.71 -15.18 -20.31
C MET A 217 -3.80 -15.46 -19.28
N ARG A 218 -4.78 -16.31 -19.61
CA ARG A 218 -5.79 -16.77 -18.65
C ARG A 218 -5.16 -17.50 -17.46
N SER A 219 -4.15 -18.34 -17.72
CA SER A 219 -3.45 -19.08 -16.66
C SER A 219 -2.58 -18.17 -15.79
N ALA A 220 -1.91 -17.17 -16.38
CA ALA A 220 -1.18 -16.13 -15.63
C ALA A 220 -2.14 -15.33 -14.72
N ARG A 221 -3.27 -14.86 -15.25
CA ARG A 221 -4.30 -14.18 -14.45
C ARG A 221 -4.83 -15.06 -13.32
N ALA A 222 -5.05 -16.35 -13.57
CA ALA A 222 -5.50 -17.30 -12.55
C ALA A 222 -4.48 -17.40 -11.40
N LEU A 223 -3.18 -17.34 -11.68
CA LEU A 223 -2.13 -17.37 -10.65
C LEU A 223 -2.27 -16.20 -9.66
N PHE A 224 -2.46 -14.97 -10.17
CA PHE A 224 -2.70 -13.80 -9.33
C PHE A 224 -3.99 -13.94 -8.49
N ILE A 225 -5.04 -14.54 -9.07
CA ILE A 225 -6.29 -14.79 -8.34
C ILE A 225 -6.07 -15.76 -7.18
N VAL A 226 -5.26 -16.80 -7.36
CA VAL A 226 -4.96 -17.78 -6.29
C VAL A 226 -4.26 -17.09 -5.12
N TYR A 227 -3.24 -16.26 -5.36
CA TYR A 227 -2.58 -15.48 -4.31
C TYR A 227 -3.52 -14.48 -3.63
N ARG A 228 -4.39 -13.81 -4.39
CA ARG A 228 -5.42 -12.96 -3.80
C ARG A 228 -6.35 -13.74 -2.86
N VAL A 229 -6.73 -14.97 -3.22
CA VAL A 229 -7.54 -15.85 -2.35
C VAL A 229 -6.75 -16.26 -1.11
N PHE A 230 -5.46 -16.59 -1.25
CA PHE A 230 -4.57 -16.91 -0.13
C PHE A 230 -4.54 -15.79 0.91
N TRP A 231 -4.23 -14.55 0.50
CA TRP A 231 -4.20 -13.44 1.45
C TRP A 231 -5.59 -13.10 1.98
N LYS A 232 -6.66 -13.25 1.18
CA LYS A 232 -8.03 -13.07 1.70
C LYS A 232 -8.34 -14.08 2.81
N LYS A 233 -7.95 -15.35 2.65
CA LYS A 233 -8.14 -16.35 3.71
C LYS A 233 -7.38 -16.03 5.01
N LEU A 234 -6.27 -15.30 4.90
CA LEU A 234 -5.46 -14.86 6.04
C LEU A 234 -6.02 -13.58 6.71
N SER A 235 -6.67 -12.73 5.93
CA SER A 235 -6.98 -11.35 6.31
C SER A 235 -8.46 -11.00 6.42
N ASP A 236 -9.35 -11.85 5.89
CA ASP A 236 -10.79 -11.60 5.91
C ASP A 236 -11.35 -11.88 7.31
N SER A 237 -11.72 -10.79 7.99
CA SER A 237 -12.42 -10.79 9.28
C SER A 237 -13.91 -10.43 9.13
N SER A 238 -14.37 -10.16 7.90
CA SER A 238 -15.62 -9.45 7.64
C SER A 238 -16.88 -10.33 7.68
N THR A 239 -16.75 -11.65 7.50
CA THR A 239 -17.93 -12.53 7.37
C THR A 239 -17.94 -13.75 8.29
N LYS A 240 -16.80 -14.21 8.81
CA LYS A 240 -16.69 -15.27 9.83
C LYS A 240 -15.43 -15.01 10.66
N LYS A 241 -15.51 -15.13 11.99
CA LYS A 241 -14.31 -15.13 12.85
C LYS A 241 -13.33 -16.16 12.25
N LEU A 242 -12.10 -15.74 11.96
CA LEU A 242 -11.07 -16.65 11.46
C LEU A 242 -10.96 -17.86 12.39
N PRO A 243 -10.73 -19.07 11.85
CA PRO A 243 -10.69 -20.28 12.67
C PRO A 243 -9.41 -20.40 13.51
N PHE A 244 -8.52 -19.40 13.46
CA PHE A 244 -7.22 -19.42 14.10
C PHE A 244 -6.91 -18.12 14.84
N ALA A 245 -5.98 -18.21 15.77
CA ALA A 245 -5.29 -17.10 16.40
C ALA A 245 -3.77 -17.22 16.15
N LEU A 246 -3.05 -16.13 16.41
CA LEU A 246 -1.60 -16.14 16.46
C LEU A 246 -1.17 -16.54 17.87
N LYS A 247 -0.22 -17.49 17.99
CA LYS A 247 0.42 -17.77 19.28
C LYS A 247 1.23 -16.55 19.76
N THR A 248 1.71 -16.57 21.00
CA THR A 248 2.67 -15.55 21.44
C THR A 248 3.95 -15.63 20.62
N VAL A 249 4.34 -14.52 19.98
CA VAL A 249 5.46 -14.41 19.03
C VAL A 249 6.35 -13.21 19.34
N SER A 250 7.63 -13.27 19.00
CA SER A 250 8.53 -12.11 19.11
C SER A 250 8.36 -11.17 17.91
N SER A 251 9.06 -10.05 17.93
CA SER A 251 9.19 -9.19 16.77
C SER A 251 9.88 -9.88 15.59
N ASP A 252 10.87 -10.74 15.86
CA ASP A 252 11.56 -11.55 14.84
C ASP A 252 10.60 -12.53 14.14
N ASP A 253 9.79 -13.23 14.92
CA ASP A 253 8.75 -14.12 14.40
C ASP A 253 7.76 -13.34 13.52
N MET A 254 7.37 -12.13 13.93
CA MET A 254 6.45 -11.29 13.18
C MET A 254 7.02 -10.85 11.83
N GLU A 255 8.29 -10.45 11.78
CA GLU A 255 8.97 -10.16 10.51
C GLU A 255 9.13 -11.40 9.65
N LEU A 256 9.47 -12.55 10.25
CA LEU A 256 9.58 -13.80 9.52
C LEU A 256 8.26 -14.19 8.87
N ILE A 257 7.13 -14.06 9.59
CA ILE A 257 5.80 -14.33 9.04
C ILE A 257 5.51 -13.39 7.87
N LEU A 258 5.76 -12.08 8.01
CA LEU A 258 5.57 -11.13 6.90
C LEU A 258 6.47 -11.47 5.72
N TRP A 259 7.76 -11.74 5.96
CA TRP A 259 8.72 -12.07 4.92
C TRP A 259 8.34 -13.34 4.16
N LYS A 260 7.87 -14.37 4.86
CA LYS A 260 7.46 -15.65 4.25
C LYS A 260 6.11 -15.59 3.56
N THR A 261 5.22 -14.68 3.97
CA THR A 261 3.87 -14.54 3.37
C THR A 261 3.76 -13.45 2.32
N LYS A 262 4.81 -12.62 2.16
CA LYS A 262 4.85 -11.52 1.19
C LYS A 262 4.61 -12.03 -0.24
N PRO A 263 4.15 -11.16 -1.14
CA PRO A 263 4.10 -11.50 -2.55
C PRO A 263 5.50 -11.86 -3.07
N PRO A 264 5.63 -13.00 -3.77
CA PRO A 264 6.89 -13.38 -4.40
C PRO A 264 7.41 -12.25 -5.30
N LEU A 265 8.70 -11.93 -5.19
CA LEU A 265 9.32 -10.91 -6.05
C LEU A 265 9.20 -11.34 -7.52
N ASP A 266 9.45 -12.63 -7.78
CA ASP A 266 9.30 -13.22 -9.10
C ASP A 266 7.88 -13.09 -9.67
N LEU A 267 6.84 -12.89 -8.84
CA LEU A 267 5.46 -12.73 -9.31
C LEU A 267 5.14 -11.28 -9.72
N HIS A 268 5.81 -10.28 -9.13
CA HIS A 268 5.41 -8.87 -9.23
C HIS A 268 6.11 -8.11 -10.37
N GLU A 269 7.42 -8.27 -10.55
CA GLU A 269 8.17 -7.52 -11.58
C GLU A 269 8.55 -8.46 -12.71
N ASP A 270 9.37 -9.48 -12.43
CA ASP A 270 9.90 -10.39 -13.45
C ASP A 270 8.82 -11.15 -14.22
N PHE A 271 7.80 -11.69 -13.55
CA PHE A 271 6.74 -12.44 -14.23
C PHE A 271 5.78 -11.55 -15.01
N LEU A 272 5.47 -10.34 -14.52
CA LEU A 272 4.60 -9.40 -15.23
C LEU A 272 5.27 -8.82 -16.46
N ASP A 273 6.54 -8.47 -16.37
CA ASP A 273 7.29 -7.97 -17.52
C ASP A 273 7.43 -9.09 -18.55
N LEU A 274 7.80 -10.29 -18.12
CA LEU A 274 7.96 -11.44 -19.02
C LEU A 274 6.66 -11.84 -19.74
N ILE A 275 5.53 -11.85 -19.03
CA ILE A 275 4.24 -12.21 -19.63
C ILE A 275 3.70 -11.09 -20.52
N SER A 276 3.99 -9.83 -20.19
CA SER A 276 3.66 -8.68 -21.02
C SER A 276 4.49 -8.68 -22.29
N ASP A 277 5.78 -9.00 -22.22
CA ASP A 277 6.65 -9.15 -23.38
C ASP A 277 6.12 -10.22 -24.35
N VAL A 278 5.76 -11.40 -23.86
CA VAL A 278 5.13 -12.46 -24.68
C VAL A 278 3.84 -11.97 -25.33
N TYR A 279 3.04 -11.18 -24.61
CA TYR A 279 1.81 -10.62 -25.16
C TYR A 279 2.06 -9.57 -26.25
N TYR A 280 2.99 -8.63 -26.01
CA TYR A 280 3.29 -7.55 -26.94
C TYR A 280 4.01 -8.04 -28.20
N GLN A 281 4.94 -8.99 -28.04
CA GLN A 281 5.65 -9.63 -29.14
C GLN A 281 4.79 -10.64 -29.91
N ASP A 282 3.62 -11.00 -29.36
CA ASP A 282 2.69 -12.00 -29.92
C ASP A 282 3.33 -13.37 -30.21
N ALA A 283 4.43 -13.64 -29.50
CA ALA A 283 5.27 -14.81 -29.68
C ALA A 283 5.91 -15.21 -28.35
N ILE A 284 6.34 -16.47 -28.25
CA ILE A 284 7.06 -16.98 -27.09
C ILE A 284 8.39 -17.62 -27.52
N GLU A 285 9.47 -17.13 -26.94
CA GLU A 285 10.82 -17.65 -27.16
C GLU A 285 11.17 -18.78 -26.20
N GLU A 286 12.15 -19.60 -26.58
CA GLU A 286 12.56 -20.77 -25.79
C GLU A 286 13.16 -20.38 -24.43
N PHE A 287 13.83 -19.23 -24.35
CA PHE A 287 14.35 -18.70 -23.08
C PHE A 287 13.19 -18.32 -22.14
N GLN A 288 12.10 -17.73 -22.65
CA GLN A 288 10.93 -17.35 -21.85
C GLN A 288 10.23 -18.58 -21.29
N LYS A 289 10.11 -19.67 -22.07
CA LYS A 289 9.61 -20.97 -21.58
C LYS A 289 10.47 -21.53 -20.45
N SER A 290 11.79 -21.38 -20.54
CA SER A 290 12.72 -21.79 -19.47
C SER A 290 12.51 -20.96 -18.21
N LEU A 291 12.38 -19.64 -18.34
CA LEU A 291 12.09 -18.73 -17.23
C LEU A 291 10.75 -19.05 -16.57
N PHE A 292 9.70 -19.30 -17.35
CA PHE A 292 8.39 -19.72 -16.82
C PHE A 292 8.45 -20.99 -15.99
N ARG A 293 9.27 -21.98 -16.39
CA ARG A 293 9.51 -23.20 -15.59
C ARG A 293 10.23 -22.89 -14.29
N GLN A 294 11.23 -22.02 -14.32
CA GLN A 294 11.98 -21.61 -13.15
C GLN A 294 11.11 -20.85 -12.15
N ILE A 295 10.37 -19.84 -12.61
CA ILE A 295 9.43 -19.06 -11.81
C ILE A 295 8.39 -19.99 -11.19
N ALA A 296 7.79 -20.91 -11.95
CA ALA A 296 6.82 -21.86 -11.41
C ALA A 296 7.41 -22.77 -10.30
N ALA A 297 8.69 -23.15 -10.39
CA ALA A 297 9.35 -23.92 -9.33
C ALA A 297 9.63 -23.07 -8.08
N ILE A 298 10.06 -21.82 -8.25
CA ILE A 298 10.30 -20.87 -7.16
C ILE A 298 8.98 -20.60 -6.42
N LEU A 299 7.92 -20.22 -7.15
CA LEU A 299 6.61 -19.92 -6.57
C LEU A 299 6.02 -21.09 -5.77
N ARG A 300 6.24 -22.34 -6.19
CA ARG A 300 5.83 -23.52 -5.40
C ARG A 300 6.58 -23.62 -4.08
N THR A 301 7.88 -23.39 -4.14
CA THR A 301 8.76 -23.48 -2.97
C THR A 301 8.41 -22.38 -1.98
N GLU A 302 8.31 -21.14 -2.44
CA GLU A 302 7.95 -20.00 -1.58
C GLU A 302 6.55 -20.15 -0.97
N PHE A 303 5.57 -20.63 -1.74
CA PHE A 303 4.23 -20.86 -1.19
C PHE A 303 4.22 -21.97 -0.13
N GLN A 304 4.98 -23.05 -0.34
CA GLN A 304 5.10 -24.10 0.67
C GLN A 304 5.81 -23.59 1.93
N ASP A 305 6.88 -22.83 1.78
CA ASP A 305 7.57 -22.15 2.88
C ASP A 305 6.64 -21.22 3.67
N ALA A 306 5.73 -20.52 2.98
CA ALA A 306 4.72 -19.67 3.60
C ALA A 306 3.75 -20.50 4.45
N LEU A 307 3.25 -21.63 3.92
CA LEU A 307 2.35 -22.53 4.65
C LEU A 307 3.04 -23.16 5.87
N ASP A 308 4.28 -23.61 5.72
CA ASP A 308 5.05 -24.21 6.82
C ASP A 308 5.33 -23.18 7.92
N CYS A 309 5.64 -21.94 7.53
CA CYS A 309 5.74 -20.82 8.47
C CYS A 309 4.41 -20.61 9.21
N LEU A 310 3.30 -20.45 8.49
CA LEU A 310 1.98 -20.23 9.11
C LEU A 310 1.58 -21.39 10.04
N LYS A 311 1.90 -22.63 9.69
CA LYS A 311 1.69 -23.82 10.53
C LYS A 311 2.43 -23.76 11.86
N ALA A 312 3.60 -23.14 11.90
CA ALA A 312 4.37 -22.97 13.13
C ALA A 312 3.78 -21.91 14.07
N TYR A 313 3.01 -20.93 13.56
CA TYR A 313 2.59 -19.74 14.32
C TYR A 313 1.08 -19.63 14.54
N LEU A 314 0.27 -20.19 13.65
CA LEU A 314 -1.18 -20.18 13.79
C LEU A 314 -1.64 -21.33 14.69
N ILE A 315 -2.50 -21.01 15.65
CA ILE A 315 -3.09 -21.96 16.58
C ILE A 315 -4.62 -21.95 16.47
N PRO A 316 -5.29 -23.07 16.78
CA PRO A 316 -6.75 -23.10 16.86
C PRO A 316 -7.29 -22.07 17.86
N LEU A 317 -8.47 -21.52 17.58
CA LEU A 317 -9.19 -20.73 18.58
C LEU A 317 -9.57 -21.59 19.80
N PRO A 318 -9.43 -21.06 21.03
CA PRO A 318 -9.85 -21.78 22.23
C PRO A 318 -11.36 -22.05 22.21
N SER A 319 -11.75 -23.28 22.58
CA SER A 319 -13.12 -23.82 22.51
C SER A 319 -14.15 -23.14 23.43
N ASP A 320 -13.73 -22.18 24.26
CA ASP A 320 -14.57 -21.53 25.27
C ASP A 320 -15.49 -20.43 24.70
N GLN A 321 -15.52 -20.21 23.37
CA GLN A 321 -16.50 -19.33 22.76
C GLN A 321 -17.84 -20.06 22.51
N PRO A 322 -18.96 -19.57 23.08
CA PRO A 322 -20.27 -20.22 22.91
C PRO A 322 -20.64 -20.25 21.41
N GLY A 323 -20.76 -21.45 20.85
CA GLY A 323 -21.10 -21.71 19.45
C GLY A 323 -20.03 -22.44 18.64
N HIS A 324 -18.82 -22.66 19.17
CA HIS A 324 -17.79 -23.44 18.48
C HIS A 324 -17.78 -24.91 18.93
N SER A 325 -18.64 -25.69 18.30
CA SER A 325 -18.62 -27.16 18.35
C SER A 325 -18.13 -27.70 16.99
N ASP A 326 -16.90 -27.37 16.56
CA ASP A 326 -16.32 -27.95 15.33
C ASP A 326 -14.78 -27.77 15.27
N PRO A 327 -14.07 -28.49 14.37
CA PRO A 327 -12.87 -29.26 14.69
C PRO A 327 -11.62 -28.41 14.98
N SER A 328 -10.60 -29.07 15.54
CA SER A 328 -9.25 -28.54 15.64
C SER A 328 -8.83 -27.91 14.31
N PHE A 329 -8.57 -26.60 14.30
CA PHE A 329 -7.99 -25.92 13.15
C PHE A 329 -6.68 -26.61 12.75
N ASP A 330 -6.59 -26.99 11.47
CA ASP A 330 -5.40 -27.54 10.86
C ASP A 330 -5.05 -26.70 9.64
N VAL A 331 -3.83 -26.14 9.62
CA VAL A 331 -3.38 -25.21 8.58
C VAL A 331 -3.36 -25.89 7.21
N GLU A 332 -2.93 -27.14 7.14
CA GLU A 332 -2.85 -27.87 5.86
C GLU A 332 -4.24 -28.06 5.28
N ALA A 333 -5.20 -28.53 6.08
CA ALA A 333 -6.58 -28.71 5.66
C ALA A 333 -7.25 -27.40 5.24
N TYR A 334 -6.97 -26.30 5.97
CA TYR A 334 -7.58 -24.99 5.71
C TYR A 334 -7.10 -24.35 4.39
N PHE A 335 -5.84 -24.57 4.02
CA PHE A 335 -5.23 -24.03 2.79
C PHE A 335 -5.10 -25.06 1.66
N LEU A 336 -5.55 -26.30 1.85
CA LEU A 336 -5.40 -27.38 0.87
C LEU A 336 -6.00 -27.04 -0.50
N ASP A 337 -7.16 -26.40 -0.52
CA ASP A 337 -7.82 -25.97 -1.75
C ASP A 337 -6.99 -24.93 -2.52
N VAL A 338 -6.45 -23.92 -1.81
CA VAL A 338 -5.61 -22.88 -2.41
C VAL A 338 -4.29 -23.46 -2.89
N LYS A 339 -3.66 -24.34 -2.11
CA LYS A 339 -2.46 -25.08 -2.49
C LYS A 339 -2.68 -25.89 -3.77
N ASN A 340 -3.76 -26.67 -3.83
CA ASN A 340 -4.09 -27.47 -5.01
C ASN A 340 -4.36 -26.58 -6.23
N GLN A 341 -5.07 -25.47 -6.06
CA GLN A 341 -5.31 -24.51 -7.13
C GLN A 341 -4.00 -23.89 -7.64
N LEU A 342 -3.07 -23.52 -6.75
CA LEU A 342 -1.75 -23.00 -7.12
C LEU A 342 -0.98 -24.02 -7.96
N HIS A 343 -0.83 -25.25 -7.47
CA HIS A 343 -0.10 -26.29 -8.19
C HIS A 343 -0.70 -26.55 -9.57
N ALA A 344 -2.02 -26.74 -9.65
CA ALA A 344 -2.73 -26.95 -10.90
C ALA A 344 -2.56 -25.77 -11.87
N THR A 345 -2.61 -24.54 -11.37
CA THR A 345 -2.45 -23.33 -12.20
C THR A 345 -1.04 -23.23 -12.76
N LEU A 346 -0.02 -23.50 -11.94
CA LEU A 346 1.37 -23.51 -12.37
C LEU A 346 1.68 -24.65 -13.35
N ASP A 347 1.11 -25.84 -13.13
CA ASP A 347 1.26 -26.97 -14.06
C ASP A 347 0.62 -26.66 -15.40
N ASN A 348 -0.59 -26.10 -15.40
CA ASN A 348 -1.27 -25.67 -16.61
C ASN A 348 -0.48 -24.57 -17.33
N PHE A 349 0.01 -23.57 -16.59
CA PHE A 349 0.81 -22.48 -17.14
C PHE A 349 2.05 -22.99 -17.87
N VAL A 350 2.84 -23.85 -17.22
CA VAL A 350 4.05 -24.46 -17.80
C VAL A 350 3.71 -25.39 -18.97
N LYS A 351 2.63 -26.16 -18.86
CA LYS A 351 2.19 -27.05 -19.95
C LYS A 351 1.80 -26.25 -21.20
N ILE A 352 1.06 -25.17 -21.03
CA ILE A 352 0.63 -24.28 -22.11
C ILE A 352 1.85 -23.62 -22.75
N SER A 353 2.74 -23.03 -21.95
CA SER A 353 3.94 -22.35 -22.48
C SER A 353 4.85 -23.28 -23.29
N ASN A 354 5.01 -24.53 -22.85
CA ASN A 354 5.81 -25.53 -23.59
C ASN A 354 5.13 -26.01 -24.88
N ALA A 355 3.80 -25.97 -24.97
CA ALA A 355 3.06 -26.42 -26.15
C ALA A 355 3.08 -25.38 -27.28
N LEU A 356 3.32 -24.10 -26.95
CA LEU A 356 3.43 -23.01 -27.92
C LEU A 356 4.71 -23.15 -28.73
N ARG A 357 4.61 -22.95 -30.06
CA ARG A 357 5.78 -22.99 -30.94
C ARG A 357 6.54 -21.66 -30.86
N PRO A 358 7.88 -21.68 -30.85
CA PRO A 358 8.66 -20.47 -31.09
C PRO A 358 8.35 -19.90 -32.49
N PRO A 359 8.53 -18.59 -32.69
CA PRO A 359 8.43 -18.00 -34.02
C PRO A 359 9.44 -18.67 -34.97
N ASP A 360 9.02 -18.97 -36.19
CA ASP A 360 9.87 -19.58 -37.21
C ASP A 360 10.89 -18.51 -37.67
N PRO A 361 12.22 -18.78 -37.69
CA PRO A 361 13.23 -17.77 -38.06
C PRO A 361 13.20 -17.36 -39.54
N SER A 362 12.11 -17.64 -40.27
CA SER A 362 11.95 -17.48 -41.71
C SER A 362 10.83 -16.51 -42.12
N GLU A 363 10.17 -15.83 -41.17
CA GLU A 363 9.16 -14.78 -41.42
C GLU A 363 9.69 -13.37 -41.13
#